data_AF-A0A2D8C900-F1
#
_entry.id   AF-A0A2D8C900-F1
#
_cell.length_a   1.000
_cell.length_b   1.000
_cell.length_c   1.000
_cell.angle_alpha   90.00
_cell.angle_beta   90.00
_cell.angle_gamma   90.00
#
_symmetry.space_group_name_H-M   'P 1'
#
loop_
_entity.id
_entity.type
_entity.pdbx_description
1 polymer ?
#
loop_
_entity_poly.entity_id
_entity_poly.type
_entity_poly.pdbx_seq_one_letter_code
_entity_poly.pdbx_strand_id
1 'polypeptide(L)'
;MRDLIKEAIADLKKNEGFIYVTSEGKKIDLHEAAARGIAVTPVNPKDNVIKKLESAGLYLTDGRFMNDLNELVSLINGSSSGKSGKRRTFTDAEKSKILEEWKKVEAAGKKTKAAFAREIGVGYQTFINWLRG
;
A
#
# COMPACT_ATOMS: atom_id res chain seq x y z
N MET A 1 13.31 -9.66 -17.27
CA MET A 1 12.72 -8.83 -16.18
C MET A 1 11.55 -7.98 -16.65
N ARG A 2 11.75 -6.99 -17.53
CA ARG A 2 10.63 -6.16 -18.04
C ARG A 2 9.54 -6.98 -18.74
N ASP A 3 9.94 -7.94 -19.55
CA ASP A 3 8.98 -8.78 -20.28
C ASP A 3 8.22 -9.74 -19.37
N LEU A 4 8.89 -10.26 -18.32
CA LEU A 4 8.27 -11.07 -17.27
C LEU A 4 7.14 -10.31 -16.55
N ILE A 5 7.39 -9.05 -16.19
CA ILE A 5 6.39 -8.19 -15.54
C ILE A 5 5.22 -7.92 -16.49
N LYS A 6 5.50 -7.62 -17.77
CA LYS A 6 4.44 -7.41 -18.77
C LYS A 6 3.58 -8.66 -18.97
N GLU A 7 4.20 -9.83 -19.02
CA GLU A 7 3.50 -11.11 -19.16
C GLU A 7 2.63 -11.40 -17.93
N ALA A 8 3.17 -11.23 -16.72
CA ALA A 8 2.43 -11.36 -15.47
C ALA A 8 1.21 -10.42 -15.41
N ILE A 9 1.37 -9.16 -15.83
CA ILE A 9 0.25 -8.21 -15.92
C ILE A 9 -0.81 -8.68 -16.93
N ALA A 10 -0.39 -9.17 -18.10
CA ALA A 10 -1.31 -9.65 -19.11
C ALA A 10 -2.09 -10.89 -18.64
N ASP A 11 -1.42 -11.82 -17.95
CA ASP A 11 -2.04 -13.01 -17.40
C ASP A 11 -3.09 -12.69 -16.33
N LEU A 12 -2.82 -11.72 -15.46
CA LEU A 12 -3.76 -11.27 -14.43
C LEU A 12 -4.94 -10.47 -15.00
N LYS A 13 -4.71 -9.67 -16.05
CA LYS A 13 -5.78 -8.87 -16.69
C LYS A 13 -6.69 -9.69 -17.59
N LYS A 14 -6.17 -10.74 -18.24
CA LYS A 14 -6.95 -11.61 -19.12
C LYS A 14 -7.79 -12.63 -18.35
N ASN A 15 -7.33 -13.03 -17.17
CA ASN A 15 -7.96 -14.07 -16.37
C ASN A 15 -8.44 -13.49 -15.05
N GLU A 16 -9.59 -12.82 -15.06
CA GLU A 16 -10.24 -12.32 -13.84
C GLU A 16 -10.91 -13.44 -13.02
N GLY A 17 -11.01 -14.65 -13.57
CA GLY A 17 -11.57 -15.84 -12.92
C GLY A 17 -10.56 -16.98 -12.71
N PHE A 18 -11.04 -18.10 -12.16
CA PHE A 18 -10.26 -19.32 -12.06
C PHE A 18 -9.92 -19.86 -13.45
N ILE A 19 -8.65 -20.26 -13.63
CA ILE A 19 -8.22 -21.00 -14.82
C ILE A 19 -8.34 -22.49 -14.51
N TYR A 20 -8.96 -23.23 -15.43
CA TYR A 20 -9.13 -24.67 -15.29
C TYR A 20 -7.95 -25.38 -15.91
N VAL A 21 -7.38 -26.32 -15.15
CA VAL A 21 -6.18 -27.05 -15.54
C VAL A 21 -6.46 -28.54 -15.49
N THR A 22 -6.02 -29.26 -16.51
CA THR A 22 -6.12 -30.73 -16.56
C THR A 22 -5.13 -31.38 -15.59
N SER A 23 -5.26 -32.68 -15.36
CA SER A 23 -4.28 -33.49 -14.61
C SER A 23 -2.85 -33.40 -15.16
N GLU A 24 -2.69 -33.03 -16.43
CA GLU A 24 -1.40 -32.82 -17.10
C GLU A 24 -0.86 -31.38 -16.94
N GLY A 25 -1.56 -30.51 -16.21
CA GLY A 25 -1.15 -29.11 -16.02
C GLY A 25 -1.40 -28.21 -17.24
N LYS A 26 -2.17 -28.67 -18.23
CA LYS A 26 -2.56 -27.84 -19.39
C LYS A 26 -3.82 -27.04 -19.07
N LYS A 27 -3.78 -25.74 -19.40
CA LYS A 27 -4.96 -24.86 -19.33
C LYS A 27 -6.00 -25.31 -20.36
N ILE A 28 -7.25 -25.42 -19.97
CA ILE A 28 -8.36 -25.77 -20.85
C ILE A 28 -9.60 -24.96 -20.46
N ASP A 29 -10.48 -24.68 -21.42
CA ASP A 29 -11.77 -24.07 -21.12
C ASP A 29 -12.70 -25.08 -20.42
N LEU A 30 -13.53 -24.61 -19.49
CA LEU A 30 -14.44 -25.48 -18.74
C LEU A 30 -15.44 -26.20 -19.65
N HIS A 31 -15.94 -25.52 -20.69
CA HIS A 31 -16.91 -26.08 -21.61
C HIS A 31 -16.27 -27.16 -22.50
N GLU A 32 -15.04 -26.92 -22.95
CA GLU A 32 -14.26 -27.90 -23.71
C GLU A 32 -13.90 -29.12 -22.87
N ALA A 33 -13.53 -28.92 -21.60
CA ALA A 33 -13.26 -30.01 -20.68
C ALA A 33 -14.50 -30.88 -20.42
N ALA A 34 -15.67 -30.25 -20.23
CA ALA A 34 -16.94 -30.95 -20.07
C ALA A 34 -17.33 -31.74 -21.32
N ALA A 35 -17.18 -31.16 -22.51
CA ALA A 35 -17.47 -31.82 -23.79
C ALA A 35 -16.57 -33.05 -24.05
N ARG A 36 -15.32 -33.00 -23.56
CA ARG A 36 -14.34 -34.09 -23.72
C ARG A 36 -14.30 -35.06 -22.53
N GLY A 37 -15.10 -34.84 -21.48
CA GLY A 37 -15.09 -35.65 -20.26
C GLY A 37 -13.77 -35.58 -19.47
N ILE A 38 -13.02 -34.48 -19.61
CA ILE A 38 -11.71 -34.30 -18.95
C ILE A 38 -11.92 -33.67 -17.58
N ALA A 39 -11.42 -34.32 -16.54
CA ALA A 39 -11.41 -33.76 -15.19
C ALA A 39 -10.46 -32.55 -15.11
N VAL A 40 -10.97 -31.44 -14.59
CA VAL A 40 -10.22 -30.19 -14.44
C VAL A 40 -10.27 -29.68 -13.01
N THR A 41 -9.20 -29.01 -12.61
CA THR A 41 -9.10 -28.36 -11.31
C THR A 41 -9.07 -26.84 -11.51
N PRO A 42 -9.90 -26.08 -10.78
CA PRO A 42 -9.82 -24.61 -10.79
C PRO A 42 -8.56 -24.17 -10.04
N VAL A 43 -7.73 -23.36 -10.70
CA VAL A 43 -6.52 -22.77 -10.10
C VAL A 43 -6.60 -21.26 -10.20
N ASN A 44 -6.12 -20.57 -9.16
CA ASN A 44 -6.05 -19.12 -9.16
C ASN A 44 -4.85 -18.66 -10.02
N PRO A 45 -5.07 -17.84 -11.06
CA PRO A 45 -3.97 -17.33 -11.88
C PRO A 45 -2.96 -16.52 -11.07
N LYS A 46 -3.37 -15.92 -9.94
CA LYS A 46 -2.48 -15.18 -9.03
C LYS A 46 -1.36 -16.06 -8.48
N ASP A 47 -1.67 -17.29 -8.08
CA ASP A 47 -0.68 -18.18 -7.45
C ASP A 47 0.42 -18.57 -8.44
N ASN A 48 0.07 -18.78 -9.70
CA ASN A 48 1.03 -19.08 -10.76
C ASN A 48 1.93 -17.89 -11.06
N VAL A 49 1.35 -16.68 -11.11
CA VAL A 49 2.11 -15.44 -11.31
C VAL A 49 3.06 -15.19 -10.13
N ILE A 50 2.60 -15.38 -8.89
CA ILE A 50 3.44 -15.26 -7.69
C ILE A 50 4.62 -16.22 -7.77
N LYS A 51 4.40 -17.53 -8.00
CA LYS A 51 5.48 -18.52 -8.12
C LYS A 51 6.48 -18.16 -9.22
N LYS A 52 6.00 -17.67 -10.37
CA LYS A 52 6.85 -17.27 -11.50
C LYS A 52 7.70 -16.05 -11.17
N LEU A 53 7.15 -15.08 -10.46
CA LEU A 53 7.87 -13.90 -10.00
C LEU A 53 8.89 -14.24 -8.90
N GLU A 54 8.52 -15.07 -7.93
CA GLU A 54 9.42 -15.56 -6.87
C GLU A 54 10.59 -16.36 -7.46
N SER A 55 10.35 -17.21 -8.46
CA SER A 55 11.41 -17.95 -9.17
C SER A 55 12.40 -17.03 -9.89
N ALA A 56 11.99 -15.81 -10.23
CA ALA A 56 12.84 -14.77 -10.80
C ALA A 56 13.47 -13.84 -9.73
N GLY A 57 13.29 -14.14 -8.44
CA GLY A 57 13.79 -13.36 -7.32
C GLY A 57 12.91 -12.16 -6.94
N LEU A 58 11.69 -12.06 -7.49
CA LEU A 58 10.73 -10.99 -7.19
C LEU A 58 9.69 -11.47 -6.17
N TYR A 59 10.03 -11.35 -4.90
CA TYR A 59 9.17 -11.74 -3.77
C TYR A 59 8.16 -10.64 -3.44
N LEU A 60 7.25 -10.34 -4.38
CA LEU A 60 6.28 -9.24 -4.22
C LEU A 60 5.28 -9.44 -3.06
N THR A 61 5.20 -10.65 -2.52
CA THR A 61 4.41 -11.03 -1.34
C THR A 61 5.15 -10.77 -0.03
N ASP A 62 6.48 -10.63 -0.06
CA ASP A 62 7.30 -10.32 1.12
C ASP A 62 7.33 -8.81 1.36
N GLY A 63 6.73 -8.39 2.48
CA GLY A 63 6.68 -6.99 2.87
C GLY A 63 8.05 -6.35 3.10
N ARG A 64 9.07 -7.12 3.53
CA ARG A 64 10.44 -6.59 3.72
C ARG A 64 11.08 -6.30 2.36
N PHE A 65 11.06 -7.28 1.46
CA PHE A 65 11.54 -7.13 0.09
C PHE A 65 10.88 -5.94 -0.62
N MET A 66 9.56 -5.78 -0.47
CA MET A 66 8.84 -4.66 -1.06
C MET A 66 9.23 -3.31 -0.46
N ASN A 67 9.52 -3.23 0.85
CA ASN A 67 10.02 -2.01 1.46
C ASN A 67 11.40 -1.65 0.92
N ASP A 68 12.33 -2.60 0.89
CA ASP A 68 13.69 -2.40 0.39
C ASP A 68 13.68 -2.02 -1.10
N LEU A 69 12.83 -2.66 -1.91
CA LEU A 69 12.67 -2.35 -3.32
C LEU A 69 12.11 -0.93 -3.53
N ASN A 70 11.12 -0.53 -2.74
CA ASN A 70 10.57 0.82 -2.81
C ASN A 70 11.58 1.89 -2.36
N GLU A 71 12.39 1.59 -1.34
CA GLU A 71 13.49 2.47 -0.90
C GLU A 71 14.56 2.61 -2.00
N LEU A 72 14.96 1.52 -2.64
CA LEU A 72 15.88 1.55 -3.77
C LEU A 72 15.35 2.42 -4.93
N VAL A 73 14.09 2.21 -5.31
CA VAL A 73 13.42 3.00 -6.36
C VAL A 73 13.38 4.48 -5.98
N SER A 74 13.15 4.79 -4.70
CA SER A 74 13.13 6.14 -4.15
C SER A 74 14.50 6.81 -4.24
N LEU A 75 15.56 6.12 -3.81
CA LEU A 75 16.94 6.61 -3.85
C LEU A 75 17.43 6.84 -5.28
N ILE A 76 17.11 5.95 -6.22
CA ILE A 76 17.53 6.06 -7.62
C ILE A 76 16.81 7.20 -8.35
N ASN A 77 15.49 7.32 -8.16
CA ASN A 77 14.70 8.30 -8.89
C ASN A 77 14.69 9.69 -8.25
N GLY A 78 15.39 9.87 -7.13
CA GLY A 78 15.38 11.12 -6.36
C GLY A 78 14.00 11.49 -5.82
N SER A 79 13.03 10.57 -5.87
CA SER A 79 11.75 10.75 -5.21
C SER A 79 11.95 10.32 -3.77
N SER A 80 12.13 11.27 -2.85
CA SER A 80 12.02 10.97 -1.43
C SER A 80 10.74 10.16 -1.22
N SER A 81 10.81 9.00 -0.58
CA SER A 81 9.68 8.14 -0.23
C SER A 81 8.73 8.85 0.73
N GLY A 82 8.06 9.88 0.23
CA GLY A 82 7.04 10.66 0.90
C GLY A 82 5.77 9.85 0.93
N LYS A 83 5.69 8.87 1.83
CA LYS A 83 4.48 8.39 2.52
C LYS A 83 4.78 7.15 3.38
N SER A 84 5.69 7.28 4.31
CA SER A 84 5.44 6.77 5.66
C SER A 84 5.05 7.99 6.47
N GLY A 85 3.84 8.00 7.02
CA GLY A 85 3.40 9.04 7.94
C GLY A 85 4.30 9.02 9.17
N LYS A 86 5.45 9.70 9.09
CA LYS A 86 6.15 10.18 10.29
C LYS A 86 5.13 11.08 10.97
N ARG A 87 4.42 10.52 11.96
CA ARG A 87 3.72 11.31 12.97
C ARG A 87 4.75 12.34 13.42
N ARG A 88 4.52 13.59 13.05
CA ARG A 88 5.38 14.69 13.44
C ARG A 88 5.46 14.62 14.95
N THR A 89 6.62 14.26 15.46
CA THR A 89 6.90 14.22 16.88
C THR A 89 7.24 15.65 17.26
N PHE A 90 6.45 16.21 18.16
CA PHE A 90 6.66 17.55 18.66
C PHE A 90 7.47 17.45 19.94
N THR A 91 8.54 18.23 20.01
CA THR A 91 9.30 18.42 21.24
C THR A 91 8.50 19.24 22.26
N ASP A 92 8.86 19.18 23.54
CA ASP A 92 8.19 19.97 24.59
C ASP A 92 8.28 21.48 24.34
N ALA A 93 9.38 21.95 23.72
CA ALA A 93 9.57 23.33 23.32
C ALA A 93 8.58 23.75 22.22
N GLU A 94 8.37 22.90 21.21
CA GLU A 94 7.39 23.16 20.15
C GLU A 94 5.96 23.11 20.68
N LYS A 95 5.64 22.14 21.55
CA LYS A 95 4.33 22.06 22.22
C LYS A 95 4.04 23.36 22.98
N SER A 96 5.00 23.87 23.75
CA SER A 96 4.84 25.10 24.53
C SER A 96 4.55 26.31 23.65
N LYS A 97 5.30 26.45 22.54
CA LYS A 97 5.08 27.53 21.57
C LYS A 97 3.69 27.46 20.91
N ILE A 98 3.26 26.26 20.54
CA ILE A 98 1.93 26.03 19.95
C ILE A 98 0.80 26.39 20.92
N LEU A 99 0.97 26.09 22.22
CA LEU A 99 -0.02 26.45 23.26
C LEU A 99 -0.09 27.96 23.51
N GLU A 100 1.05 28.66 23.48
CA GLU A 100 1.07 30.12 23.57
C GLU A 100 0.39 30.80 22.38
N GLU A 101 0.65 30.29 21.18
CA GLU A 101 0.01 30.76 19.96
C GLU A 101 -1.51 30.49 19.99
N TRP A 102 -1.92 29.32 20.48
CA TRP A 102 -3.33 29.01 20.71
C TRP A 102 -3.99 30.03 21.65
N LYS A 103 -3.37 30.38 22.79
CA LYS A 103 -3.92 31.38 23.73
C LYS A 103 -4.15 32.73 23.05
N LYS A 104 -3.24 33.16 22.17
CA LYS A 104 -3.38 34.41 21.40
C LYS A 104 -4.52 34.32 20.39
N VAL A 105 -4.64 33.20 19.69
CA VAL A 105 -5.71 32.95 18.70
C VAL A 105 -7.09 32.82 19.36
N GLU A 106 -7.16 32.19 20.53
CA GLU A 106 -8.38 32.05 21.34
C GLU A 106 -8.83 33.40 21.89
N ALA A 107 -7.90 34.20 22.43
CA ALA A 107 -8.19 35.56 22.89
C ALA A 107 -8.68 36.49 21.76
N ALA A 108 -8.16 36.28 20.54
CA ALA A 108 -8.60 37.03 19.36
C ALA A 108 -9.93 36.50 18.76
N GLY A 109 -10.43 35.34 19.21
CA GLY A 109 -11.65 34.71 18.69
C GLY A 109 -11.58 34.30 17.22
N LYS A 110 -10.38 34.23 16.62
CA LYS A 110 -10.21 34.14 15.16
C LYS A 110 -10.36 32.74 14.59
N LYS A 111 -10.12 31.68 15.38
CA LYS A 111 -10.13 30.29 14.88
C LYS A 111 -10.65 29.31 15.93
N THR A 112 -11.25 28.22 15.46
CA THR A 112 -11.66 27.10 16.32
C THR A 112 -10.47 26.17 16.61
N LYS A 113 -10.54 25.43 17.71
CA LYS A 113 -9.53 24.42 18.13
C LYS A 113 -9.23 23.41 17.02
N ALA A 114 -10.27 23.02 16.27
CA ALA A 114 -10.16 22.08 15.15
C ALA A 114 -9.45 22.69 13.93
N ALA A 115 -9.73 23.96 13.59
CA ALA A 115 -9.07 24.63 12.49
C ALA A 115 -7.58 24.84 12.77
N PHE A 116 -7.25 25.27 13.99
CA PHE A 116 -5.87 25.49 14.42
C PHE A 116 -5.05 24.18 14.48
N ALA A 117 -5.62 23.10 15.03
CA ALA A 117 -4.94 21.80 15.06
C ALA A 117 -4.59 21.29 13.64
N ARG A 118 -5.52 21.44 12.68
CA ARG A 118 -5.30 21.06 11.27
C ARG A 118 -4.20 21.90 10.62
N GLU A 119 -4.18 23.20 10.88
CA GLU A 119 -3.19 24.12 10.32
C GLU A 119 -1.76 23.81 10.77
N ILE A 120 -1.60 23.37 12.03
CA ILE A 120 -0.29 22.99 12.59
C ILE A 120 0.08 21.53 12.25
N GLY A 121 -0.87 20.77 11.70
CA GLY A 121 -0.69 19.35 11.39
C GLY A 121 -0.69 18.47 12.64
N VAL A 122 -1.32 18.92 13.72
CA VAL A 122 -1.53 18.13 14.95
C VAL A 122 -2.91 17.47 14.88
N GLY A 123 -2.99 16.19 15.25
CA GLY A 123 -4.28 15.52 15.40
C GLY A 123 -5.14 16.24 16.44
N TYR A 124 -6.40 16.51 16.13
CA TYR A 124 -7.29 17.27 17.01
C TYR A 124 -7.33 16.71 18.44
N GLN A 125 -7.42 15.38 18.59
CA GLN A 125 -7.45 14.73 19.90
C GLN A 125 -6.15 14.95 20.68
N THR A 126 -5.00 14.90 20.00
CA THR A 126 -3.68 15.18 20.60
C THR A 126 -3.60 16.62 21.08
N PHE A 127 -4.06 17.56 20.26
CA PHE A 127 -4.08 18.98 20.60
C PHE A 127 -4.99 19.27 21.81
N ILE A 128 -6.19 18.67 21.87
CA ILE A 128 -7.08 18.79 23.03
C ILE A 128 -6.44 18.21 24.29
N ASN A 129 -5.74 17.09 24.20
CA ASN A 129 -5.03 16.51 25.34
C ASN A 129 -3.91 17.43 25.85
N TRP A 130 -3.23 18.16 24.95
CA TRP A 130 -2.23 19.16 25.33
C TRP A 130 -2.81 20.40 26.00
N LEU A 131 -4.07 20.73 25.77
CA LEU A 131 -4.75 21.85 26.43
C LEU A 131 -5.29 21.48 27.82
N ARG A 132 -5.49 20.18 28.09
CA ARG A 132 -6.06 19.67 29.35
C ARG A 132 -5.01 19.34 30.41
N GLY A 133 -3.75 19.14 30.02
CA GLY A 133 -2.63 18.81 30.90
C GLY A 133 -1.50 19.78 30.73
#